data_AF-A0A6I2WWA2-F1
#
_entry.id   AF-A0A6I2WWA2-F1
#
_cell.length_a   1.000
_cell.length_b   1.000
_cell.length_c   1.000
_cell.angle_alpha   90.00
_cell.angle_beta   90.00
_cell.angle_gamma   90.00
#
_symmetry.space_group_name_H-M   'P 1'
#
loop_
_entity.id
_entity.type
_entity.pdbx_description
1 polymer ?
#
loop_
_entity_poly.entity_id
_entity_poly.type
_entity_poly.pdbx_seq_one_letter_code
_entity_poly.pdbx_strand_id
1 'polypeptide(L)' 'MSRPKGTRKPCDAQQARRRLVDAREFLEAAELLEAPDVVATNAIHAAIAAADAIACYSLGERSGDGNHAAAVELHG' A
#
# COMPACT_ATOMS: atom_id res chain seq x y z
N MET A 1 0.79 -3.03 26.77
CA MET A 1 1.81 -2.36 25.95
C MET A 1 1.11 -1.76 24.75
N SER A 2 0.96 -0.44 24.66
CA SER A 2 0.35 0.22 23.49
C SER A 2 1.31 0.12 22.31
N ARG A 3 0.86 -0.44 21.18
CA ARG A 3 1.64 -0.45 19.93
C ARG A 3 1.97 1.01 19.57
N PRO A 4 3.21 1.33 19.18
CA PRO A 4 3.50 2.65 18.62
C PRO A 4 2.59 2.85 17.41
N LYS A 5 1.81 3.94 17.39
CA LYS A 5 1.05 4.36 16.21
C LYS A 5 2.03 4.43 15.05
N GLY A 6 1.77 3.68 13.99
CA GLY A 6 2.70 3.57 12.88
C GLY A 6 3.10 4.95 12.37
N THR A 7 4.37 5.13 11.98
CA THR A 7 4.83 6.45 11.54
C THR A 7 3.98 6.90 10.37
N ARG A 8 3.54 8.16 10.34
CA ARG A 8 2.77 8.71 9.21
C ARG A 8 3.67 9.55 8.35
N LYS A 9 3.52 9.45 7.03
CA LYS A 9 4.25 10.27 6.08
C LYS A 9 3.28 11.17 5.32
N PRO A 10 3.53 12.50 5.27
CA PRO A 10 2.79 13.40 4.40
C PRO A 10 2.84 12.91 2.96
N CYS A 11 1.73 13.07 2.26
CA CYS A 11 1.58 12.59 0.90
C CYS A 11 0.74 13.56 0.07
N ASP A 12 1.09 13.71 -1.21
CA ASP A 12 0.36 14.56 -2.14
C ASP A 12 -0.34 13.72 -3.24
N ALA A 13 -1.14 14.40 -4.07
CA ALA A 13 -1.87 13.76 -5.17
C ALA A 13 -0.94 13.13 -6.24
N GLN A 14 0.28 13.62 -6.41
CA GLN A 14 1.26 13.01 -7.33
C GLN A 14 1.78 11.69 -6.77
N GLN A 15 2.08 11.65 -5.47
CA GLN A 15 2.46 10.44 -4.76
C GLN A 15 1.33 9.41 -4.76
N ALA A 16 0.07 9.84 -4.56
CA ALA A 16 -1.10 8.96 -4.69
C ALA A 16 -1.17 8.30 -6.08
N ARG A 17 -0.98 9.07 -7.14
CA ARG A 17 -0.97 8.55 -8.52
C ARG A 17 0.15 7.55 -8.77
N ARG A 18 1.36 7.82 -8.27
CA ARG A 18 2.49 6.86 -8.38
C ARG A 18 2.17 5.55 -7.67
N ARG A 19 1.60 5.63 -6.46
CA ARG A 19 1.17 4.46 -5.71
C ARG A 19 0.10 3.64 -6.44
N LEU A 20 -0.80 4.29 -7.16
CA LEU A 20 -1.78 3.60 -7.98
C LEU A 20 -1.15 2.90 -9.20
N VAL A 21 -0.09 3.48 -9.78
CA VAL A 21 0.70 2.82 -10.84
C VAL A 21 1.44 1.61 -10.27
N ASP A 22 2.15 1.76 -9.15
CA ASP A 22 2.83 0.65 -8.46
C ASP A 22 1.83 -0.51 -8.21
N ALA A 23 0.62 -0.19 -7.72
CA ALA A 23 -0.42 -1.17 -7.43
C ALA A 23 -0.85 -1.96 -8.67
N ARG A 24 -0.97 -1.28 -9.81
CA ARG A 24 -1.35 -1.87 -11.10
C ARG A 24 -0.28 -2.85 -11.59
N GLU A 25 0.99 -2.45 -11.52
CA GLU A 25 2.13 -3.27 -11.97
C GLU A 25 2.27 -4.53 -11.12
N PHE A 26 2.12 -4.42 -9.80
CA PHE A 26 2.13 -5.59 -8.92
C PHE A 26 0.94 -6.51 -9.17
N LEU A 27 -0.26 -5.97 -9.42
CA LEU A 27 -1.42 -6.80 -9.72
C LEU A 27 -1.22 -7.57 -11.04
N GLU A 28 -0.75 -6.88 -12.08
CA GLU A 28 -0.45 -7.50 -13.37
C GLU A 28 0.60 -8.62 -13.22
N ALA A 29 1.66 -8.39 -12.44
CA ALA A 29 2.63 -9.43 -12.13
C ALA A 29 1.99 -10.62 -11.38
N ALA A 30 1.09 -10.37 -10.43
CA ALA A 30 0.39 -11.43 -9.70
C ALA A 30 -0.55 -12.26 -10.60
N GLU A 31 -1.09 -11.67 -11.67
CA GLU A 31 -1.98 -12.32 -12.62
C GLU A 31 -1.22 -13.12 -13.70
N LEU A 32 0.02 -12.72 -14.03
CA LEU A 32 0.82 -13.32 -15.11
C LEU A 32 1.80 -14.41 -14.64
N LEU A 33 2.21 -14.38 -13.38
CA LEU A 33 3.21 -15.31 -12.83
C LEU A 33 2.55 -16.57 -12.26
N GLU A 34 3.26 -17.71 -12.33
CA GLU A 34 2.71 -19.01 -11.89
C GLU A 34 3.30 -19.51 -10.56
N ALA A 35 4.38 -18.88 -10.07
CA ALA A 35 5.01 -19.25 -8.81
C ALA A 35 4.18 -18.76 -7.61
N PRO A 36 3.60 -19.64 -6.77
CA PRO A 36 2.59 -19.25 -5.77
C PRO A 36 3.07 -18.23 -4.74
N ASP A 37 4.33 -18.34 -4.31
CA ASP A 37 4.98 -17.42 -3.37
C ASP A 37 5.17 -16.02 -4.00
N VAL A 38 5.54 -15.99 -5.28
CA VAL A 38 5.70 -14.75 -6.05
C VAL A 38 4.34 -14.10 -6.31
N VAL A 39 3.31 -14.88 -6.66
CA VAL A 39 1.93 -14.40 -6.83
C VAL A 39 1.43 -13.76 -5.54
N ALA A 40 1.54 -14.46 -4.41
CA ALA A 40 1.10 -13.97 -3.12
C ALA A 40 1.82 -12.67 -2.73
N THR A 41 3.14 -12.62 -2.93
CA THR A 41 3.94 -11.43 -2.62
C THR A 41 3.52 -10.23 -3.45
N ASN A 42 3.33 -10.41 -4.77
CA ASN A 42 2.89 -9.33 -5.65
C ASN A 42 1.46 -8.88 -5.33
N ALA A 43 0.53 -9.80 -5.06
CA ALA A 43 -0.83 -9.44 -4.65
C ALA A 43 -0.86 -8.62 -3.35
N ILE A 44 -0.02 -8.97 -2.37
CA ILE A 44 0.14 -8.20 -1.12
C ILE A 44 0.68 -6.80 -1.42
N HIS A 45 1.74 -6.67 -2.23
CA HIS A 45 2.28 -5.37 -2.62
C HIS A 45 1.29 -4.51 -3.40
N ALA A 46 0.50 -5.12 -4.29
CA ALA A 46 -0.57 -4.43 -5.01
C ALA A 46 -1.60 -3.82 -4.05
N ALA A 47 -2.06 -4.61 -3.08
CA ALA A 47 -3.04 -4.15 -2.09
C ALA A 47 -2.50 -3.01 -1.22
N ILE A 48 -1.23 -3.08 -0.80
CA ILE A 48 -0.58 -2.03 0.00
C ILE A 48 -0.45 -0.74 -0.80
N ALA A 49 0.04 -0.82 -2.05
CA ALA A 49 0.20 0.35 -2.90
C ALA A 49 -1.16 1.00 -3.19
N ALA A 50 -2.22 0.21 -3.37
CA ALA A 50 -3.58 0.71 -3.51
C ALA A 50 -4.08 1.42 -2.23
N ALA A 51 -3.86 0.83 -1.06
CA ALA A 51 -4.23 1.45 0.22
C ALA A 51 -3.47 2.76 0.46
N ASP A 52 -2.17 2.79 0.19
CA ASP A 52 -1.34 3.99 0.23
C ASP A 52 -1.90 5.08 -0.71
N ALA A 53 -2.31 4.71 -1.92
CA ALA A 53 -2.90 5.66 -2.88
C ALA A 53 -4.21 6.26 -2.36
N ILE A 54 -5.10 5.44 -1.77
CA ILE A 54 -6.36 5.89 -1.20
C ILE A 54 -6.11 6.79 0.02
N ALA A 55 -5.22 6.40 0.93
CA ALA A 55 -4.88 7.19 2.12
C ALA A 55 -4.25 8.53 1.72
N CYS A 56 -3.29 8.53 0.80
CA CYS A 56 -2.72 9.74 0.23
C CYS A 56 -3.77 10.68 -0.38
N TYR A 57 -4.68 10.13 -1.17
CA TYR A 57 -5.70 10.91 -1.86
C TYR A 57 -6.75 11.46 -0.89
N SER A 58 -7.15 10.67 0.11
CA SER A 58 -8.28 10.98 0.99
C SER A 58 -7.87 11.73 2.26
N LEU A 59 -6.67 11.45 2.79
CA LEU A 59 -6.19 11.93 4.09
C LEU A 59 -4.97 12.85 3.97
N GLY A 60 -4.30 12.91 2.82
CA GLY A 60 -3.03 13.64 2.66
C GLY A 60 -1.86 13.01 3.41
N GLU A 61 -2.04 11.81 3.94
CA GLU A 61 -1.05 11.07 4.73
C GLU A 61 -1.16 9.58 4.40
N ARG A 62 -0.05 8.85 4.50
CA ARG A 62 0.00 7.39 4.36
C ARG A 62 0.84 6.76 5.46
N SER A 63 0.75 5.43 5.60
CA SER A 63 1.64 4.69 6.50
C SER A 63 3.10 4.86 6.04
N GLY A 64 3.92 5.34 6.95
CA GLY A 64 5.36 5.49 6.80
C GLY A 64 6.13 4.22 7.09
N ASP A 65 5.47 3.24 7.71
CA ASP A 65 5.99 1.94 8.06
C ASP A 65 5.68 0.95 6.93
N GLY A 66 6.65 0.13 6.53
CA GLY A 66 6.44 -0.98 5.59
C GLY A 66 5.59 -2.12 6.14
N ASN A 67 4.87 -1.89 7.25
CA ASN A 67 4.08 -2.88 7.95
C ASN A 67 2.60 -2.77 7.54
N HIS A 68 2.08 -3.86 6.97
CA HIS A 68 0.76 -3.98 6.36
C HIS A 68 -0.39 -3.70 7.35
N ALA A 69 -0.19 -3.98 8.64
CA ALA A 69 -1.20 -3.71 9.66
C ALA A 69 -1.44 -2.21 9.89
N ALA A 70 -0.41 -1.37 9.72
CA ALA A 70 -0.53 0.08 9.94
C ALA A 70 -1.28 0.78 8.80
N ALA A 71 -1.30 0.21 7.59
CA ALA A 71 -2.07 0.74 6.47
C ALA A 71 -3.59 0.55 6.65
N VAL A 72 -4.01 -0.55 7.27
CA VAL A 72 -5.43 -0.83 7.54
C VAL A 72 -5.98 0.07 8.66
N GLU A 73 -5.19 0.36 9.69
CA GLU A 73 -5.58 1.28 10.78
C GLU A 73 -5.87 2.73 10.32
N LEU A 74 -5.47 3.11 9.09
CA LEU A 74 -5.79 4.42 8.53
C LEU A 74 -7.25 4.55 8.04
N HIS A 75 -7.95 3.43 7.81
CA HIS A 75 -9.29 3.43 7.24
C HIS A 75 -10.43 3.25 8.25
N GLY A 76 -10.11 3.02 9.53
CA GLY A 76 -11.09 2.78 10.60
C GLY A 76 -11.46 1.31 10.75
#